data_AF-A0AAV0YBC8-F1
#
_entry.id   AF-A0AAV0YBC8-F1
#
_cell.length_a   1.000
_cell.length_b   1.000
_cell.length_c   1.000
_cell.angle_alpha   90.00
_cell.angle_beta   90.00
_cell.angle_gamma   90.00
#
_symmetry.space_group_name_H-M   'P 1'
#
loop_
_entity.id
_entity.type
_entity.pdbx_description
1 polymer ?
#
loop_
_entity_poly.entity_id
_entity_poly.type
_entity_poly.pdbx_seq_one_letter_code
_entity_poly.pdbx_strand_id
1 'polypeptide(L)'
;MEDLMRIHHIKFTSFLFQTCLILLLFPIVSSSQEHHKIKDNHIKMSPRLQFEITLHGFLLWASMGFLMPVGILAIRLSNREENPRWLRILFYLHTILQMVGVVVATTGAIMSIKNFNNLFNNNHQRLGVALYGIIWLQLLLGIFRPQRGSKRRSVWFFAHWILGTALTFLGVLNVYVGLAAYHEKTSKEKWFYIQKQRVVLSNEENVPKEMVSKVGTC
;
A
#
# COMPACT_ATOMS: atom_id res chain seq x y z
N MET A 1 0.31 41.27 3.26
CA MET A 1 0.65 40.08 4.09
C MET A 1 0.05 38.79 3.51
N GLU A 2 -1.20 38.80 3.03
CA GLU A 2 -1.85 37.62 2.43
C GLU A 2 -1.19 37.11 1.13
N ASP A 3 -0.72 37.99 0.25
CA ASP A 3 -0.08 37.59 -1.01
C ASP A 3 1.32 36.99 -0.81
N LEU A 4 2.10 37.52 0.13
CA LEU A 4 3.40 36.94 0.50
C LEU A 4 3.23 35.51 1.02
N MET A 5 2.22 35.31 1.87
CA MET A 5 1.87 34.01 2.43
C MET A 5 1.35 33.04 1.35
N ARG A 6 0.61 33.56 0.37
CA ARG A 6 0.13 32.80 -0.79
C ARG A 6 1.28 32.34 -1.69
N ILE A 7 2.26 33.21 -1.94
CA ILE A 7 3.47 32.87 -2.70
C ILE A 7 4.29 31.80 -1.97
N HIS A 8 4.49 31.96 -0.66
CA HIS A 8 5.17 30.95 0.16
C HIS A 8 4.44 29.60 0.13
N HIS A 9 3.11 29.62 0.20
CA HIS A 9 2.30 28.40 0.13
C HIS A 9 2.43 27.69 -1.22
N ILE A 10 2.34 28.42 -2.34
CA ILE A 10 2.48 27.85 -3.70
C ILE A 10 3.88 27.26 -3.88
N LYS A 11 4.91 28.01 -3.47
CA LYS A 11 6.31 27.56 -3.52
C LYS A 11 6.54 26.32 -2.66
N PHE A 12 5.96 26.28 -1.45
CA PHE A 12 6.08 25.14 -0.54
C PHE A 12 5.38 23.90 -1.07
N THR A 13 4.15 24.01 -1.57
CA THR A 13 3.44 22.87 -2.18
C THR A 13 4.13 22.38 -3.45
N SER A 14 4.67 23.29 -4.27
CA SER A 14 5.47 22.93 -5.46
C SER A 14 6.75 22.20 -5.06
N PHE A 15 7.47 22.71 -4.06
CA PHE A 15 8.69 22.10 -3.56
C PHE A 15 8.43 20.70 -2.99
N LEU A 16 7.41 20.54 -2.15
CA LEU A 16 7.00 19.23 -1.62
C LEU A 16 6.62 18.26 -2.74
N PHE A 17 5.93 18.73 -3.77
CA PHE A 17 5.58 17.90 -4.91
C PHE A 17 6.83 17.47 -5.70
N GLN A 18 7.74 18.40 -5.98
CA GLN A 18 8.99 18.13 -6.69
C GLN A 18 9.89 17.16 -5.89
N THR A 19 10.00 17.34 -4.57
CA THR A 19 10.77 16.41 -3.73
C THR A 19 10.13 15.02 -3.68
N CYS A 20 8.81 14.92 -3.55
CA CYS A 20 8.11 13.63 -3.64
C CYS A 20 8.29 12.99 -5.03
N LEU A 21 8.23 13.75 -6.12
CA LEU A 21 8.44 13.26 -7.46
C LEU A 21 9.87 12.72 -7.65
N ILE A 22 10.88 13.47 -7.17
CA ILE A 22 12.28 13.02 -7.20
C ILE A 22 12.46 11.74 -6.39
N LEU A 23 11.88 11.66 -5.18
CA LEU A 23 11.92 10.46 -4.33
C LEU A 23 11.25 9.25 -4.98
N LEU A 24 10.22 9.47 -5.80
CA LEU A 24 9.53 8.41 -6.55
C LEU A 24 10.29 7.97 -7.81
N LEU A 25 11.04 8.87 -8.44
CA LEU A 25 11.81 8.58 -9.67
C LEU A 25 13.19 7.96 -9.38
N PHE A 26 13.79 8.28 -8.23
CA PHE A 26 15.12 7.78 -7.84
C PHE A 26 15.23 6.23 -7.81
N PRO A 27 14.24 5.48 -7.27
CA PRO A 27 14.26 4.01 -7.31
C PRO A 27 13.92 3.42 -8.68
N ILE A 28 13.19 4.14 -9.55
CA ILE A 28 12.82 3.67 -10.89
C ILE A 28 14.04 3.70 -11.81
N VAL A 29 14.81 4.79 -11.77
CA VAL A 29 16.06 4.93 -12.55
C VAL A 29 17.14 3.94 -12.10
N SER A 30 17.17 3.60 -10.81
CA SER A 30 18.19 2.68 -10.26
C SER A 30 17.86 1.19 -10.46
N SER A 31 16.67 0.83 -10.96
CA SER A 31 16.16 -0.55 -10.98
C SER A 31 16.18 -1.23 -12.36
N SER A 32 17.02 -0.78 -13.30
CA SER A 32 17.18 -1.42 -14.61
C SER A 32 18.14 -2.62 -14.54
N GLN A 33 17.71 -3.75 -13.97
CA GLN A 33 18.28 -5.13 -14.05
C GLN A 33 17.57 -5.98 -12.96
N GLU A 34 17.08 -7.22 -13.12
CA GLU A 34 17.08 -8.26 -14.17
C GLU A 34 15.70 -8.96 -14.17
N HIS A 35 15.22 -9.36 -15.34
CA HIS A 35 13.97 -10.11 -15.50
C HIS A 35 14.25 -11.63 -15.46
N HIS A 36 14.38 -12.22 -14.27
CA HIS A 36 14.54 -13.68 -14.18
C HIS A 36 13.18 -14.39 -14.25
N LYS A 37 12.88 -14.92 -15.44
CA LYS A 37 11.64 -15.65 -15.77
C LYS A 37 11.66 -17.02 -15.08
N ILE A 38 11.13 -17.13 -13.87
CA ILE A 38 11.01 -18.42 -13.17
C ILE A 38 9.80 -19.18 -13.74
N LYS A 39 10.12 -20.31 -14.37
CA LYS A 39 9.21 -21.29 -14.97
C LYS A 39 8.40 -21.99 -13.88
N ASP A 40 7.10 -22.10 -14.11
CA ASP A 40 6.12 -22.84 -13.31
C ASP A 40 6.64 -24.21 -12.87
N ASN A 41 6.52 -24.50 -11.58
CA ASN A 41 6.26 -25.83 -10.99
C ASN A 41 5.99 -25.66 -9.48
N HIS A 42 4.75 -25.93 -9.05
CA HIS A 42 4.27 -25.99 -7.65
C HIS A 42 4.80 -24.91 -6.70
N ILE A 43 4.04 -23.81 -6.61
CA ILE A 43 4.39 -22.59 -5.87
C ILE A 43 4.46 -22.87 -4.36
N LYS A 44 5.64 -23.22 -3.86
CA LYS A 44 5.99 -23.05 -2.45
C LYS A 44 6.25 -21.55 -2.23
N MET A 45 5.55 -20.90 -1.32
CA MET A 45 5.73 -19.46 -1.04
C MET A 45 7.15 -19.24 -0.49
N SER A 46 8.06 -18.72 -1.32
CA SER A 46 9.46 -18.50 -0.91
C SER A 46 9.54 -17.48 0.25
N PRO A 47 10.48 -17.60 1.20
CA PRO A 47 10.59 -16.67 2.32
C PRO A 47 10.67 -15.20 1.90
N ARG A 48 11.36 -14.93 0.77
CA ARG A 48 11.44 -13.60 0.16
C ARG A 48 10.06 -13.11 -0.27
N LEU A 49 9.30 -13.91 -1.00
CA LEU A 49 7.95 -13.55 -1.44
C LEU A 49 7.00 -13.31 -0.24
N GLN A 50 7.10 -14.10 0.83
CA GLN A 50 6.28 -13.86 2.04
C GLN A 50 6.61 -12.53 2.71
N PHE A 51 7.89 -12.17 2.76
CA PHE A 51 8.35 -10.88 3.25
C PHE A 51 7.80 -9.73 2.38
N GLU A 52 7.93 -9.83 1.06
CA GLU A 52 7.41 -8.83 0.12
C GLU A 52 5.89 -8.62 0.27
N ILE A 53 5.11 -9.70 0.42
CA ILE A 53 3.66 -9.62 0.63
C ILE A 53 3.33 -8.95 1.96
N THR A 54 4.06 -9.30 3.02
CA THR A 54 3.88 -8.71 4.35
C THR A 54 4.21 -7.23 4.35
N LEU A 55 5.34 -6.85 3.73
CA LEU A 55 5.77 -5.47 3.58
C LEU A 55 4.78 -4.66 2.74
N HIS A 56 4.22 -5.25 1.68
CA HIS A 56 3.19 -4.59 0.85
C HIS A 56 1.95 -4.27 1.69
N GLY A 57 1.46 -5.27 2.43
CA GLY A 57 0.32 -5.12 3.33
C GLY A 57 0.58 -4.05 4.39
N PHE A 58 1.76 -4.05 5.00
CA PHE A 58 2.15 -3.05 6.00
C PHE A 58 2.22 -1.64 5.42
N LEU A 59 2.87 -1.44 4.27
CA LEU A 59 2.98 -0.14 3.61
C LEU A 59 1.59 0.41 3.23
N LEU A 60 0.72 -0.42 2.64
CA LEU A 60 -0.61 0.03 2.23
C LEU A 60 -1.54 0.25 3.42
N TRP A 61 -1.40 -0.53 4.50
CA TRP A 61 -2.10 -0.23 5.76
C TRP A 61 -1.61 1.09 6.37
N ALA A 62 -0.29 1.31 6.47
CA ALA A 62 0.26 2.54 7.02
C ALA A 62 -0.18 3.77 6.21
N SER A 63 -0.22 3.66 4.88
CA SER A 63 -0.71 4.73 4.01
C SER A 63 -2.23 4.91 4.09
N MET A 64 -2.99 3.93 3.59
CA MET A 64 -4.44 4.06 3.34
C MET A 64 -5.28 3.82 4.59
N GLY A 65 -4.79 3.00 5.52
CA GLY A 65 -5.43 2.69 6.79
C GLY A 65 -5.11 3.67 7.91
N PHE A 66 -4.04 4.45 7.78
CA PHE A 66 -3.60 5.36 8.85
C PHE A 66 -3.28 6.79 8.38
N LEU A 67 -2.19 7.00 7.61
CA LEU A 67 -1.71 8.34 7.25
C LEU A 67 -2.77 9.18 6.53
N MET A 68 -3.40 8.63 5.48
CA MET A 68 -4.43 9.34 4.72
C MET A 68 -5.69 9.64 5.56
N PRO A 69 -6.27 8.68 6.30
CA PRO A 69 -7.35 8.96 7.25
C PRO A 69 -7.02 10.08 8.25
N VAL A 70 -5.84 10.05 8.87
CA VAL A 70 -5.42 11.09 9.84
C VAL A 70 -5.30 12.44 9.15
N GLY A 71 -4.74 12.48 7.94
CA GLY A 71 -4.69 13.71 7.12
C GLY A 71 -6.08 14.28 6.82
N ILE A 72 -7.05 13.43 6.49
CA ILE A 72 -8.45 13.87 6.27
C ILE A 72 -9.10 14.35 7.57
N LEU A 73 -8.88 13.66 8.69
CA LEU A 73 -9.39 14.10 9.98
C LEU A 73 -8.83 15.47 10.37
N ALA A 74 -7.53 15.71 10.15
CA ALA A 74 -6.88 17.00 10.41
C ALA A 74 -7.55 18.16 9.65
N ILE A 75 -7.83 18.01 8.35
CA ILE A 75 -8.50 19.08 7.60
C ILE A 75 -9.98 19.23 8.00
N ARG A 76 -10.65 18.15 8.40
CA ARG A 76 -12.03 18.22 8.90
C ARG A 76 -12.14 18.92 10.24
N LEU A 77 -11.16 18.71 11.13
CA LEU A 77 -11.03 19.43 12.40
C LEU A 77 -10.91 20.95 12.17
N SER A 78 -10.27 21.36 11.07
CA SER A 78 -10.13 22.78 10.73
C SER A 78 -11.49 23.49 10.52
N ASN A 79 -12.56 22.76 10.16
CA ASN A 79 -13.89 23.36 10.01
C ASN A 79 -14.50 23.84 11.32
N ARG A 80 -13.95 23.42 12.47
CA ARG A 80 -14.41 23.81 13.81
C ARG A 80 -13.52 24.89 14.45
N GLU A 81 -12.44 25.28 13.79
CA GLU A 81 -11.47 26.21 14.34
C GLU A 81 -11.57 27.60 13.73
N GLU A 82 -11.61 28.60 14.60
CA GLU A 82 -11.65 30.01 14.19
C GLU A 82 -10.25 30.64 14.16
N ASN A 83 -9.29 30.04 14.89
CA ASN A 83 -7.94 30.57 14.99
C ASN A 83 -7.17 30.40 13.67
N PRO A 84 -6.76 31.50 13.00
CA PRO A 84 -6.07 31.44 11.70
C PRO A 84 -4.74 30.68 11.71
N ARG A 85 -4.08 30.59 12.86
CA ARG A 85 -2.82 29.84 13.02
C ARG A 85 -3.09 28.34 13.00
N TRP A 86 -4.09 27.87 13.76
CA TRP A 86 -4.47 26.46 13.80
C TRP A 86 -5.02 25.97 12.45
N LEU A 87 -5.84 26.77 11.78
CA LEU A 87 -6.30 26.49 10.41
C LEU A 87 -5.14 26.21 9.45
N ARG A 88 -4.05 26.97 9.57
CA ARG A 88 -2.86 26.81 8.74
C ARG A 88 -2.08 25.55 9.10
N ILE A 89 -1.91 25.28 10.39
CA ILE A 89 -1.23 24.07 10.89
C ILE A 89 -1.97 22.82 10.40
N LEU A 90 -3.29 22.76 10.58
CA LEU A 90 -4.12 21.63 10.15
C LEU A 90 -4.10 21.43 8.64
N PHE A 91 -4.08 22.53 7.87
CA PHE A 91 -3.92 22.44 6.41
C PHE A 91 -2.56 21.87 5.99
N TYR A 92 -1.46 22.30 6.62
CA TYR A 92 -0.14 21.75 6.32
C TYR A 92 0.00 20.31 6.79
N LEU A 93 -0.54 19.98 7.96
CA LEU A 93 -0.58 18.61 8.47
C LEU A 93 -1.32 17.69 7.50
N HIS A 94 -2.49 18.11 7.01
CA HIS A 94 -3.22 17.40 5.95
C HIS A 94 -2.34 17.20 4.71
N THR A 95 -1.74 18.27 4.19
CA THR A 95 -0.93 18.20 2.97
C THR A 95 0.25 17.25 3.14
N ILE A 96 1.00 17.36 4.24
CA ILE A 96 2.18 16.53 4.50
C ILE A 96 1.78 15.06 4.65
N LEU A 97 0.77 14.75 5.45
CA LEU A 97 0.30 13.38 5.66
C LEU A 97 -0.19 12.76 4.35
N GLN A 98 -0.89 13.52 3.50
CA GLN A 98 -1.35 13.03 2.20
C GLN A 98 -0.19 12.79 1.23
N MET A 99 0.81 13.67 1.20
CA MET A 99 2.00 13.48 0.35
C MET A 99 2.79 12.23 0.78
N VAL A 100 3.06 12.07 2.08
CA VAL A 100 3.74 10.88 2.60
C VAL A 100 2.90 9.63 2.32
N GLY A 101 1.58 9.69 2.53
CA GLY A 101 0.64 8.63 2.20
C GLY A 101 0.74 8.20 0.72
N VAL A 102 0.72 9.14 -0.23
CA VAL A 102 0.83 8.85 -1.67
C VAL A 102 2.17 8.21 -2.01
N VAL A 103 3.27 8.68 -1.42
CA VAL A 103 4.60 8.09 -1.64
C VAL A 103 4.63 6.65 -1.12
N VAL A 104 4.19 6.41 0.12
CA VAL A 104 4.15 5.06 0.70
C VAL A 104 3.23 4.13 -0.10
N ALA A 105 2.06 4.61 -0.53
CA ALA A 105 1.13 3.84 -1.37
C ALA A 105 1.76 3.49 -2.72
N THR A 106 2.48 4.43 -3.34
CA THR A 106 3.18 4.21 -4.60
C THR A 106 4.28 3.17 -4.46
N THR A 107 5.09 3.26 -3.41
CA THR A 107 6.13 2.25 -3.13
C THR A 107 5.51 0.86 -2.97
N GLY A 108 4.43 0.74 -2.19
CA GLY A 108 3.72 -0.53 -2.03
C GLY A 108 3.10 -1.06 -3.33
N ALA A 109 2.57 -0.18 -4.18
CA ALA A 109 2.00 -0.55 -5.48
C ALA A 109 3.08 -1.02 -6.47
N ILE A 110 4.20 -0.29 -6.59
CA ILE A 110 5.34 -0.68 -7.45
C ILE A 110 5.89 -2.05 -7.03
N MET A 111 6.06 -2.25 -5.71
CA MET A 111 6.55 -3.52 -5.17
C MET A 111 5.61 -4.68 -5.50
N SER A 112 4.29 -4.46 -5.38
CA SER A 112 3.28 -5.46 -5.75
C SER A 112 3.32 -5.83 -7.23
N ILE A 113 3.39 -4.83 -8.12
CA ILE A 113 3.45 -5.03 -9.57
C ILE A 113 4.73 -5.78 -9.98
N LYS A 114 5.87 -5.49 -9.35
CA LYS A 114 7.15 -6.13 -9.66
C LYS A 114 7.26 -7.55 -9.12
N ASN A 115 6.76 -7.80 -7.91
CA ASN A 115 7.09 -9.02 -7.16
C ASN A 115 5.96 -10.05 -7.12
N PHE A 116 4.71 -9.66 -7.40
CA PHE A 116 3.57 -10.57 -7.32
C PHE A 116 3.13 -10.97 -8.73
N ASN A 117 3.48 -12.19 -9.16
CA ASN A 117 3.06 -12.79 -10.44
C ASN A 117 1.54 -13.10 -10.47
N ASN A 118 0.66 -12.11 -10.31
CA ASN A 118 -0.79 -12.29 -10.20
C ASN A 118 -1.21 -13.33 -9.17
N LEU A 119 -0.34 -13.60 -8.17
CA LEU A 119 -0.57 -14.61 -7.15
C LEU A 119 -1.88 -14.33 -6.39
N PHE A 120 -2.35 -13.09 -6.38
CA PHE A 120 -3.62 -12.69 -5.81
C PHE A 120 -4.63 -12.27 -6.88
N ASN A 121 -4.86 -13.08 -7.93
CA ASN A 121 -5.91 -12.80 -8.91
C ASN A 121 -7.30 -12.85 -8.25
N ASN A 122 -7.71 -11.72 -7.68
CA ASN A 122 -8.90 -11.56 -6.87
C ASN A 122 -9.36 -10.09 -6.90
N ASN A 123 -10.54 -9.84 -6.35
CA ASN A 123 -11.15 -8.51 -6.32
C ASN A 123 -10.26 -7.44 -5.66
N HIS A 124 -9.33 -7.81 -4.77
CA HIS A 124 -8.39 -6.88 -4.12
C HIS A 124 -7.39 -6.28 -5.11
N GLN A 125 -6.83 -7.06 -6.04
CA GLN A 125 -5.91 -6.49 -7.05
C GLN A 125 -6.60 -5.50 -7.98
N ARG A 126 -7.79 -5.84 -8.49
CA ARG A 126 -8.58 -4.95 -9.36
C ARG A 126 -8.96 -3.65 -8.64
N LEU A 127 -9.43 -3.78 -7.40
CA LEU A 127 -9.76 -2.63 -6.56
C LEU A 127 -8.51 -1.80 -6.24
N GLY A 128 -7.39 -2.44 -5.94
CA GLY A 128 -6.11 -1.79 -5.64
C GLY A 128 -5.57 -0.96 -6.80
N VAL A 129 -5.61 -1.48 -8.04
CA VAL A 129 -5.19 -0.72 -9.24
C VAL A 129 -6.10 0.48 -9.48
N ALA A 130 -7.43 0.30 -9.36
CA ALA A 130 -8.37 1.40 -9.49
C ALA A 130 -8.12 2.48 -8.42
N LEU A 131 -7.94 2.08 -7.16
CA LEU A 131 -7.60 2.97 -6.06
C LEU A 131 -6.31 3.74 -6.30
N TYR A 132 -5.29 3.10 -6.85
CA TYR A 132 -4.03 3.76 -7.16
C TYR A 132 -4.21 4.90 -8.15
N GLY A 133 -4.99 4.69 -9.21
CA GLY A 133 -5.35 5.77 -10.15
C GLY A 133 -6.11 6.91 -9.46
N ILE A 134 -7.05 6.58 -8.56
CA ILE A 134 -7.82 7.57 -7.80
C ILE A 134 -6.94 8.36 -6.82
N ILE A 135 -5.92 7.75 -6.20
CA ILE A 135 -4.95 8.44 -5.33
C ILE A 135 -4.21 9.53 -6.10
N TRP A 136 -3.70 9.22 -7.28
CA TRP A 136 -3.02 10.20 -8.12
C TRP A 136 -3.96 11.29 -8.62
N LEU A 137 -5.18 10.93 -9.03
CA LEU A 137 -6.19 11.91 -9.40
C LEU A 137 -6.50 12.86 -8.23
N GLN A 138 -6.63 12.35 -7.02
CA GLN A 138 -6.88 13.16 -5.83
C GLN A 138 -5.71 14.10 -5.51
N LEU A 139 -4.47 13.62 -5.67
CA LEU A 139 -3.27 14.45 -5.53
C LEU A 139 -3.27 15.58 -6.57
N LEU A 140 -3.53 15.27 -7.85
CA LEU A 140 -3.59 16.26 -8.92
C LEU A 140 -4.70 17.29 -8.66
N LEU A 141 -5.88 16.86 -8.22
CA LEU A 141 -6.94 17.78 -7.79
C LEU A 141 -6.46 18.68 -6.64
N GLY A 142 -5.72 18.13 -5.66
CA GLY A 142 -5.13 18.90 -4.57
C GLY A 142 -4.14 19.99 -5.05
N ILE A 143 -3.31 19.66 -6.05
CA ILE A 143 -2.33 20.58 -6.65
C ILE A 143 -3.02 21.69 -7.44
N PHE A 144 -4.01 21.34 -8.27
CA PHE A 144 -4.75 22.30 -9.10
C PHE A 144 -5.87 23.04 -8.35
N ARG A 145 -5.70 23.19 -7.04
CA ARG A 145 -6.62 23.90 -6.13
C ARG A 145 -6.87 25.34 -6.62
N PRO A 146 -8.10 25.71 -7.05
CA PRO A 146 -8.40 27.02 -7.61
C PRO A 146 -8.23 28.18 -6.63
N GLN A 147 -8.02 29.37 -7.15
CA GLN A 147 -7.91 30.60 -6.36
C GLN A 147 -9.19 30.89 -5.56
N ARG A 148 -9.04 31.45 -4.35
CA ARG A 148 -10.17 31.90 -3.50
C ARG A 148 -11.02 32.92 -4.26
N GLY A 149 -12.35 32.86 -4.07
CA GLY A 149 -13.32 33.76 -4.71
C GLY A 149 -13.82 33.33 -6.09
N SER A 150 -13.25 32.29 -6.72
CA SER A 150 -13.74 31.78 -8.02
C SER A 150 -14.93 30.83 -7.85
N LYS A 151 -15.91 30.86 -8.78
CA LYS A 151 -17.01 29.87 -8.80
C LYS A 151 -16.50 28.42 -8.90
N ARG A 152 -15.38 28.22 -9.60
CA ARG A 152 -14.67 26.92 -9.72
C ARG A 152 -14.22 26.35 -8.38
N ARG A 153 -13.96 27.21 -7.38
CA ARG A 153 -13.52 26.82 -6.04
C ARG A 153 -14.52 25.91 -5.32
N SER A 154 -15.82 26.22 -5.43
CA SER A 154 -16.87 25.45 -4.77
C SER A 154 -17.02 24.06 -5.38
N VAL A 155 -17.05 23.99 -6.71
CA VAL A 155 -17.08 22.71 -7.47
C VAL A 155 -15.86 21.86 -7.15
N TRP A 156 -14.66 22.46 -7.17
CA TRP A 156 -13.42 21.78 -6.79
C TRP A 156 -13.48 21.25 -5.36
N PHE A 157 -13.96 22.06 -4.41
CA PHE A 157 -14.04 21.67 -3.01
C PHE A 157 -14.97 20.46 -2.84
N PHE A 158 -16.16 20.50 -3.45
CA PHE A 158 -17.10 19.38 -3.41
C PHE A 158 -16.50 18.12 -4.02
N ALA A 159 -15.93 18.21 -5.23
CA ALA A 159 -15.31 17.08 -5.92
C ALA A 159 -14.13 16.48 -5.15
N HIS A 160 -13.21 17.32 -4.67
CA HIS A 160 -12.05 16.89 -3.89
C HIS A 160 -12.48 16.28 -2.54
N TRP A 161 -13.51 16.84 -1.90
CA TRP A 161 -14.03 16.35 -0.63
C TRP A 161 -14.70 14.98 -0.76
N ILE A 162 -15.59 14.80 -1.74
CA ILE A 162 -16.30 13.54 -1.94
C ILE A 162 -15.33 12.44 -2.41
N LEU A 163 -14.44 12.75 -3.35
CA LEU A 163 -13.48 11.80 -3.88
C LEU A 163 -12.47 11.38 -2.82
N GLY A 164 -11.97 12.31 -2.00
CA GLY A 164 -11.09 12.01 -0.87
C GLY A 164 -11.77 11.12 0.19
N THR A 165 -13.05 11.38 0.48
CA THR A 165 -13.81 10.56 1.44
C THR A 165 -14.04 9.14 0.91
N ALA A 166 -14.45 9.00 -0.35
CA ALA A 166 -14.63 7.71 -1.00
C ALA A 166 -13.31 6.92 -1.09
N LEU A 167 -12.21 7.58 -1.46
CA LEU A 167 -10.87 6.99 -1.52
C LEU A 167 -10.47 6.39 -0.17
N THR A 168 -10.63 7.14 0.93
CA THR A 168 -10.26 6.62 2.25
C THR A 168 -11.10 5.43 2.66
N PHE A 169 -12.42 5.47 2.43
CA PHE A 169 -13.29 4.34 2.73
C PHE A 169 -12.92 3.09 1.93
N LEU A 170 -12.81 3.23 0.60
CA LEU A 170 -12.43 2.14 -0.29
C LEU A 170 -11.00 1.63 -0.01
N GLY A 171 -10.08 2.51 0.39
CA GLY A 171 -8.73 2.17 0.80
C GLY A 171 -8.70 1.25 2.02
N VAL A 172 -9.45 1.59 3.08
CA VAL A 172 -9.58 0.74 4.27
C VAL A 172 -10.22 -0.60 3.93
N LEU A 173 -11.28 -0.60 3.10
CA LEU A 173 -11.89 -1.85 2.61
C LEU A 173 -10.88 -2.70 1.82
N ASN A 174 -10.07 -2.08 0.98
CA ASN A 174 -9.07 -2.80 0.20
C ASN A 174 -8.00 -3.44 1.09
N VAL A 175 -7.58 -2.76 2.15
CA VAL A 175 -6.67 -3.33 3.17
C VAL A 175 -7.33 -4.54 3.85
N TYR A 176 -8.60 -4.44 4.23
CA TYR A 176 -9.33 -5.55 4.84
C TYR A 176 -9.42 -6.78 3.91
N VAL A 177 -9.83 -6.58 2.66
CA VAL A 177 -9.90 -7.68 1.67
C VAL A 177 -8.51 -8.29 1.41
N GLY A 178 -7.46 -7.46 1.39
CA GLY A 178 -6.08 -7.92 1.24
C GLY A 178 -5.62 -8.80 2.41
N LEU A 179 -5.92 -8.40 3.65
CA LEU A 179 -5.61 -9.18 4.85
C LEU A 179 -6.38 -10.51 4.88
N ALA A 180 -7.66 -10.51 4.49
CA ALA A 180 -8.46 -11.72 4.38
C ALA A 180 -7.85 -12.71 3.36
N ALA A 181 -7.48 -12.22 2.18
CA ALA A 181 -6.83 -13.03 1.15
C ALA A 181 -5.46 -13.57 1.62
N TYR A 182 -4.68 -12.76 2.34
CA TYR A 182 -3.41 -13.18 2.92
C TYR A 182 -3.57 -14.32 3.93
N HIS A 183 -4.56 -14.19 4.83
CA HIS A 183 -4.85 -15.21 5.84
C HIS A 183 -5.31 -16.54 5.21
N GLU A 184 -6.20 -16.49 4.22
CA GLU A 184 -6.66 -17.67 3.49
C GLU A 184 -5.52 -18.42 2.80
N LYS A 185 -4.60 -17.70 2.15
CA LYS A 185 -3.44 -18.32 1.51
C LYS A 185 -2.47 -18.94 2.51
N THR A 186 -2.08 -18.18 3.54
CA THR A 186 -1.10 -18.65 4.53
C THR A 186 -1.61 -19.84 5.34
N SER A 187 -2.92 -19.89 5.63
CA SER A 187 -3.55 -21.04 6.29
C SER A 187 -3.55 -22.29 5.40
N LYS A 188 -3.89 -22.17 4.11
CA LYS A 188 -3.80 -23.28 3.14
C LYS A 188 -2.38 -23.84 3.03
N GLU A 189 -1.38 -22.97 2.90
CA GLU A 189 0.04 -23.37 2.84
C GLU A 189 0.49 -24.12 4.10
N LYS A 190 0.14 -23.61 5.29
CA LYS A 190 0.42 -24.28 6.57
C LYS A 190 -0.24 -25.66 6.64
N TRP A 191 -1.49 -25.77 6.20
CA TRP A 191 -2.23 -27.02 6.22
C TRP A 191 -1.59 -28.07 5.30
N PHE A 192 -1.22 -27.70 4.06
CA PHE A 192 -0.51 -28.59 3.15
C PHE A 192 0.85 -29.05 3.68
N TYR A 193 1.60 -28.15 4.33
CA TYR A 193 2.87 -28.50 4.96
C TYR A 193 2.69 -29.55 6.06
N ILE A 194 1.70 -29.35 6.95
CA ILE A 194 1.38 -30.29 8.03
C ILE A 194 0.94 -31.65 7.47
N GLN A 195 0.08 -31.68 6.44
CA GLN A 195 -0.33 -32.94 5.81
C GLN A 195 0.86 -33.68 5.18
N LYS A 196 1.75 -32.96 4.50
CA LYS A 196 2.95 -33.56 3.90
C LYS A 196 3.85 -34.17 4.98
N GLN A 197 4.05 -33.49 6.09
CA GLN A 197 4.86 -33.99 7.20
C GLN A 197 4.22 -35.21 7.88
N ARG A 198 2.89 -35.22 8.03
CA ARG A 198 2.13 -36.37 8.55
C ARG A 198 2.32 -37.62 7.68
N VAL A 199 2.25 -37.49 6.36
CA VAL A 199 2.45 -38.61 5.41
C VAL A 199 3.88 -39.15 5.46
N VAL A 200 4.88 -38.28 5.60
CA VAL A 200 6.28 -38.70 5.74
C VAL A 200 6.48 -39.51 7.03
N LEU A 201 5.95 -39.02 8.15
CA LEU A 201 6.03 -39.71 9.43
C LEU A 201 5.31 -41.07 9.42
N SER A 202 4.13 -41.16 8.78
CA SER A 202 3.43 -42.45 8.64
C SER A 202 4.17 -43.45 7.76
N ASN A 203 4.96 -42.99 6.78
CA ASN A 203 5.74 -43.87 5.93
C ASN A 203 7.02 -44.38 6.62
N GLU A 204 7.64 -43.58 7.50
CA GLU A 204 8.77 -44.02 8.34
C GLU A 204 8.36 -45.07 9.38
N GLU A 205 7.18 -44.92 10.00
CA GLU A 205 6.67 -45.88 10.98
C GLU A 205 6.35 -47.25 10.36
N ASN A 206 5.94 -47.27 9.09
CA ASN A 206 5.59 -48.49 8.36
C ASN A 206 6.79 -49.21 7.71
N VAL A 207 8.04 -48.78 7.98
CA VAL A 207 9.23 -49.52 7.52
C VAL A 207 9.37 -50.81 8.34
N PRO A 208 9.33 -52.00 7.70
CA PRO A 208 9.42 -53.28 8.42
C PRO A 208 10.74 -53.39 9.19
N LYS A 209 10.67 -53.75 10.47
CA LYS A 209 11.85 -53.94 11.36
C LYS A 209 12.77 -55.12 10.95
N GLU A 210 12.49 -55.81 9.86
CA GLU A 210 13.27 -56.97 9.38
C GLU A 210 14.65 -56.63 8.79
N MET A 211 14.97 -55.37 8.52
CA MET A 211 16.28 -54.97 7.96
C MET A 211 17.29 -54.43 8.98
N VAL A 212 16.97 -54.37 10.28
CA VAL A 212 17.91 -53.89 11.32
C VAL A 212 18.57 -55.06 12.08
N SER A 213 18.08 -56.31 11.92
CA SER A 213 18.59 -57.48 12.65
C SER A 213 19.70 -58.27 11.95
N LYS A 214 20.14 -57.91 10.73
CA LYS A 214 21.11 -58.73 9.95
C LYS A 214 22.51 -58.10 9.77
N VAL A 215 22.85 -57.02 10.47
CA VAL A 215 24.19 -56.38 10.40
C VAL A 215 24.90 -56.37 11.75
N GLY A 216 24.65 -57.40 12.58
CA GLY A 216 25.24 -57.54 13.91
C GLY A 216 25.70 -58.97 14.17
N THR A 217 26.49 -59.54 13.27
CA THR A 217 27.23 -60.79 13.49
C THR A 217 28.39 -60.85 12.49
N CYS A 218 29.50 -60.22 12.86
CA CYS A 218 30.86 -60.57 12.45
C CYS A 218 31.76 -60.22 13.65
#